data_AF-A0A3A6N4M9-F1
#
_entry.id   AF-A0A3A6N4M9-F1
#
_cell.length_a   1.000
_cell.length_b   1.000
_cell.length_c   1.000
_cell.angle_alpha   90.00
_cell.angle_beta   90.00
_cell.angle_gamma   90.00
#
_symmetry.space_group_name_H-M   'P 1'
#
loop_
_entity.id
_entity.type
_entity.pdbx_description
1 polymer ?
#
loop_
_entity_poly.entity_id
_entity_poly.type
_entity_poly.pdbx_seq_one_letter_code
_entity_poly.pdbx_strand_id
1 'polypeptide(L)'
;MAGEIPRLFSHQDPRIWGLYLLSVILRHETTAFLSNLQRNLGIDEEILGISMLWHIMEVDVTVESAHRLARYLAKELSLDEEKTDVLRFGAESVLSTLLAALAVVITAWLLGCLPETLVALGAYAVVRNFAGGAHCSTPWRCSASSALIFPALGKSAVVLSPHMPGSELYFVLVAGAVTLCLTAKLAPVDNPVNPIRDPERRLRLKRYSILAVLSVSVVLVGLLQVFSSPTLVPAGALGLVCSAFVLTRPAHLLTDALDRVMRYGAAVLGGVAKERG
;
A
#
# COMPACT_ATOMS: atom_id res chain seq x y z
N MET A 1 26.67 -18.36 -41.24
CA MET A 1 25.26 -18.70 -41.46
C MET A 1 24.47 -18.02 -40.36
N ALA A 2 23.75 -16.96 -40.72
CA ALA A 2 22.95 -16.15 -39.81
C ALA A 2 21.70 -16.94 -39.40
N GLY A 3 21.52 -17.17 -38.10
CA GLY A 3 20.29 -17.75 -37.55
C GLY A 3 19.27 -16.65 -37.31
N GLU A 4 18.10 -16.81 -37.90
CA GLU A 4 16.98 -15.86 -37.88
C GLU A 4 16.44 -15.64 -36.45
N ILE A 5 16.33 -14.36 -36.06
CA ILE A 5 15.60 -13.93 -34.86
C ILE A 5 14.11 -13.87 -35.24
N PRO A 6 13.19 -14.54 -34.51
CA PRO A 6 11.77 -14.53 -34.84
C PRO A 6 11.19 -13.11 -34.80
N ARG A 7 10.59 -12.68 -35.92
CA ARG A 7 9.78 -11.46 -36.03
C ARG A 7 8.47 -11.66 -35.25
N LEU A 8 8.47 -11.32 -33.97
CA LEU A 8 7.27 -11.39 -33.14
C LEU A 8 7.12 -10.18 -32.20
N PHE A 9 7.48 -8.98 -32.65
CA PHE A 9 7.23 -7.75 -31.88
C PHE A 9 6.96 -6.56 -32.79
N SER A 10 5.71 -6.42 -33.23
CA SER A 10 5.20 -5.20 -33.88
C SER A 10 4.05 -4.60 -33.06
N HIS A 11 4.31 -4.25 -31.79
CA HIS A 11 3.59 -3.20 -31.07
C HIS A 11 4.45 -2.77 -29.87
N GLN A 12 4.88 -1.51 -29.88
CA GLN A 12 5.74 -0.89 -28.87
C GLN A 12 4.92 -0.57 -27.61
N ASP A 13 4.82 -1.51 -26.67
CA ASP A 13 4.36 -1.21 -25.31
C ASP A 13 5.59 -1.00 -24.40
N PRO A 14 5.82 0.22 -23.86
CA PRO A 14 6.93 0.51 -22.95
C PRO A 14 6.89 -0.33 -21.66
N ARG A 15 5.75 -0.94 -21.31
CA ARG A 15 5.62 -1.87 -20.17
C ARG A 15 6.40 -3.18 -20.39
N ILE A 16 6.46 -3.67 -21.64
CA ILE A 16 7.15 -4.91 -22.01
C ILE A 16 8.66 -4.72 -21.94
N TRP A 17 9.17 -3.56 -22.37
CA TRP A 17 10.59 -3.22 -22.24
C TRP A 17 11.00 -3.02 -20.78
N GLY A 18 10.15 -2.43 -19.94
CA GLY A 18 10.39 -2.34 -18.50
C GLY A 18 10.54 -3.71 -17.85
N LEU A 19 9.62 -4.64 -18.16
CA LEU A 19 9.69 -6.03 -17.69
C LEU A 19 10.91 -6.78 -18.25
N TYR A 20 11.26 -6.58 -19.53
CA TYR A 20 12.42 -7.21 -20.15
C TYR A 20 13.73 -6.71 -19.55
N LEU A 21 13.90 -5.38 -19.39
CA LEU A 21 15.10 -4.78 -18.78
C LEU A 21 15.25 -5.20 -17.31
N LEU A 22 14.14 -5.24 -16.55
CA LEU A 22 14.14 -5.76 -15.18
C LEU A 22 14.53 -7.24 -15.15
N SER A 23 14.03 -8.04 -16.10
CA SER A 23 14.38 -9.47 -16.21
C SER A 23 15.81 -9.74 -16.68
N VAL A 24 16.46 -8.77 -17.35
CA VAL A 24 17.86 -8.84 -17.80
C VAL A 24 18.79 -8.39 -16.68
N ILE A 25 18.43 -7.33 -15.94
CA ILE A 25 19.17 -6.85 -14.76
C ILE A 25 19.13 -7.89 -13.62
N LEU A 26 17.99 -8.55 -13.41
CA LEU A 26 17.84 -9.61 -12.39
C LEU A 26 18.49 -10.95 -12.80
N ARG A 27 18.73 -11.18 -14.10
CA ARG A 27 19.32 -12.45 -14.61
C ARG A 27 20.82 -12.54 -14.45
N HIS A 28 21.53 -11.42 -14.33
CA HIS A 28 22.99 -11.45 -14.45
C HIS A 28 23.73 -11.92 -13.18
N GLU A 29 23.05 -12.03 -12.02
CA GLU A 29 23.67 -12.50 -10.76
C GLU A 29 23.09 -13.80 -10.18
N THR A 30 22.02 -14.37 -10.74
CA THR A 30 21.24 -15.45 -10.08
C THR A 30 21.19 -16.77 -10.85
N THR A 31 21.67 -16.81 -12.10
CA THR A 31 21.46 -17.95 -13.03
C THR A 31 22.19 -19.23 -12.64
N ALA A 32 23.38 -19.15 -12.04
CA ALA A 32 24.13 -20.33 -11.62
C ALA A 32 23.51 -21.03 -10.39
N PHE A 33 22.86 -20.27 -9.50
CA PHE A 33 22.25 -20.79 -8.29
C PHE A 33 20.84 -21.36 -8.55
N LEU A 34 20.05 -20.66 -9.37
CA LEU A 34 18.70 -21.08 -9.74
C LEU A 34 18.68 -22.34 -10.61
N SER A 35 19.63 -22.51 -11.53
CA SER A 35 19.74 -23.71 -12.37
C SER A 35 20.07 -25.00 -11.60
N ASN A 36 20.69 -24.88 -10.42
CA ASN A 36 21.01 -26.01 -9.54
C ASN A 36 19.82 -26.36 -8.63
N LEU A 37 18.98 -25.38 -8.29
CA LEU A 37 17.76 -25.56 -7.49
C LEU A 37 16.59 -26.11 -8.33
N GLN A 38 16.49 -25.66 -9.59
CA GLN A 38 15.51 -26.09 -10.60
C GLN A 38 15.53 -27.60 -10.83
N ARG A 39 16.73 -28.20 -10.86
CA ARG A 39 16.93 -29.63 -11.13
C ARG A 39 16.39 -30.54 -10.02
N ASN A 40 16.18 -30.00 -8.81
CA ASN A 40 15.84 -30.78 -7.62
C ASN A 40 14.39 -30.62 -7.14
N LEU A 41 13.63 -29.59 -7.59
CA LEU A 41 12.38 -29.22 -6.90
C LEU A 41 11.12 -29.04 -7.77
N GLY A 42 11.19 -28.97 -9.10
CA GLY A 42 9.99 -29.07 -9.97
C GLY A 42 8.87 -28.05 -9.71
N ILE A 43 9.20 -26.80 -9.36
CA ILE A 43 8.22 -25.70 -9.19
C ILE A 43 8.58 -24.58 -10.19
N ASP A 44 7.56 -23.94 -10.76
CA ASP A 44 7.68 -22.86 -11.75
C ASP A 44 8.51 -21.66 -11.21
N GLU A 45 9.51 -21.22 -11.99
CA GLU A 45 10.53 -20.23 -11.62
C GLU A 45 9.95 -18.88 -11.15
N GLU A 46 8.81 -18.46 -11.69
CA GLU A 46 8.24 -17.14 -11.41
C GLU A 46 7.73 -17.01 -9.98
N ILE A 47 7.11 -18.05 -9.42
CA ILE A 47 6.40 -17.94 -8.13
C ILE A 47 7.39 -17.98 -6.95
N LEU A 48 8.42 -18.84 -7.04
CA LEU A 48 9.47 -18.95 -6.02
C LEU A 48 10.46 -17.78 -6.07
N GLY A 49 10.84 -17.33 -7.27
CA GLY A 49 11.72 -16.18 -7.45
C GLY A 49 11.13 -14.91 -6.84
N ILE A 50 9.86 -14.62 -7.14
CA ILE A 50 9.18 -13.42 -6.66
C ILE A 50 8.96 -13.47 -5.14
N SER A 51 8.51 -14.61 -4.58
CA SER A 51 8.28 -14.74 -3.13
C SER A 51 9.58 -14.64 -2.32
N MET A 52 10.70 -15.16 -2.84
CA MET A 52 11.97 -15.22 -2.12
C MET A 52 12.77 -13.92 -2.27
N LEU A 53 12.76 -13.30 -3.46
CA LEU A 53 13.32 -11.95 -3.67
C LEU A 53 12.56 -10.89 -2.86
N TRP A 54 11.23 -11.02 -2.74
CA TRP A 54 10.41 -10.16 -1.89
C TRP A 54 10.79 -10.26 -0.40
N HIS A 55 11.02 -11.47 0.11
CA HIS A 55 11.43 -11.65 1.51
C HIS A 55 12.87 -11.19 1.80
N ILE A 56 13.80 -11.42 0.88
CA ILE A 56 15.23 -11.11 1.07
C ILE A 56 15.53 -9.62 0.85
N MET A 57 14.85 -8.95 -0.08
CA MET A 57 15.14 -7.54 -0.39
C MET A 57 14.38 -6.53 0.48
N GLU A 58 13.24 -6.88 1.10
CA GLU A 58 12.36 -5.89 1.72
C GLU A 58 12.46 -5.82 3.26
N VAL A 59 12.71 -6.94 3.92
CA VAL A 59 12.76 -7.02 5.40
C VAL A 59 14.13 -6.60 5.95
N ASP A 60 15.23 -7.00 5.30
CA ASP A 60 16.58 -6.68 5.79
C ASP A 60 17.03 -5.27 5.40
N VAL A 61 16.65 -4.79 4.20
CA VAL A 61 17.07 -3.46 3.72
C VAL A 61 16.44 -2.33 4.53
N THR A 62 15.18 -2.45 4.92
CA THR A 62 14.48 -1.41 5.68
C THR A 62 15.00 -1.29 7.11
N VAL A 63 15.19 -2.42 7.78
CA VAL A 63 15.71 -2.47 9.16
C VAL A 63 17.16 -1.99 9.19
N GLU A 64 18.03 -2.50 8.33
CA GLU A 64 19.45 -2.11 8.30
C GLU A 64 19.62 -0.63 7.93
N SER A 65 18.87 -0.14 6.94
CA SER A 65 18.92 1.28 6.54
C SER A 65 18.39 2.21 7.64
N ALA A 66 17.31 1.82 8.32
CA ALA A 66 16.76 2.59 9.45
C ALA A 66 17.74 2.64 10.63
N HIS A 67 18.38 1.51 10.96
CA HIS A 67 19.41 1.43 11.99
C HIS A 67 20.62 2.30 11.68
N ARG A 68 21.07 2.34 10.41
CA ARG A 68 22.17 3.21 9.98
C ARG A 68 21.81 4.68 10.12
N LEU A 69 20.62 5.07 9.65
CA LEU A 69 20.14 6.44 9.73
C LEU A 69 19.97 6.90 11.17
N ALA A 70 19.36 6.08 12.02
CA ALA A 70 19.14 6.39 13.42
C ALA A 70 20.46 6.53 14.20
N ARG A 71 21.42 5.63 14.00
CA ARG A 71 22.75 5.73 14.63
C ARG A 71 23.52 6.96 14.18
N TYR A 72 23.44 7.31 12.90
CA TYR A 72 24.06 8.53 12.37
C TYR A 72 23.49 9.78 13.05
N LEU A 73 22.15 9.91 13.07
CA LEU A 73 21.47 11.05 13.68
C LEU A 73 21.67 11.11 15.19
N ALA A 74 21.62 9.98 15.89
CA ALA A 74 21.87 9.92 17.33
C ALA A 74 23.29 10.36 17.71
N LYS A 75 24.28 9.96 16.90
CA LYS A 75 25.67 10.39 17.07
C LYS A 75 25.83 11.90 16.85
N GLU A 76 25.21 12.43 15.80
CA GLU A 76 25.31 13.86 15.46
C GLU A 76 24.59 14.76 16.50
N LEU A 77 23.47 14.27 17.03
CA LEU A 77 22.63 15.00 17.99
C LEU A 77 22.94 14.68 19.45
N SER A 78 23.95 13.84 19.73
CA SER A 78 24.34 13.39 21.08
C SER A 78 23.14 12.87 21.91
N LEU A 79 22.32 12.01 21.29
CA LEU A 79 21.10 11.51 21.91
C LEU A 79 21.36 10.30 22.82
N ASP A 80 20.50 10.13 23.82
CA ASP A 80 20.47 8.95 24.68
C ASP A 80 19.88 7.73 23.94
N GLU A 81 20.05 6.55 24.54
CA GLU A 81 19.63 5.27 23.96
C GLU A 81 18.11 5.20 23.73
N GLU A 82 17.33 5.76 24.65
CA GLU A 82 15.86 5.84 24.55
C GLU A 82 15.42 6.67 23.33
N LYS A 83 16.00 7.84 23.12
CA LYS A 83 15.71 8.68 21.93
C LYS A 83 16.23 8.07 20.65
N THR A 84 17.32 7.30 20.72
CA THR A 84 17.87 6.57 19.57
C THR A 84 16.89 5.51 19.09
N ASP A 85 16.25 4.77 20.01
CA ASP A 85 15.22 3.79 19.68
C ASP A 85 13.96 4.44 19.07
N VAL A 86 13.54 5.59 19.60
CA VAL A 86 12.43 6.37 19.01
C VAL A 86 12.77 6.81 17.58
N LEU A 87 14.01 7.27 17.34
CA LEU A 87 14.50 7.66 16.02
C LEU A 87 14.54 6.48 15.05
N ARG A 88 14.99 5.32 15.52
CA ARG A 88 15.01 4.08 14.75
C ARG A 88 13.60 3.67 14.34
N PHE A 89 12.65 3.63 15.27
CA PHE A 89 11.26 3.31 14.95
C PHE A 89 10.65 4.31 13.96
N GLY A 90 10.93 5.60 14.14
CA GLY A 90 10.51 6.65 13.20
C GLY A 90 11.07 6.41 11.79
N ALA A 91 12.36 6.11 11.68
CA ALA A 91 13.02 5.81 10.40
C ALA A 91 12.45 4.54 9.74
N GLU A 92 12.26 3.45 10.51
CA GLU A 92 11.64 2.21 10.02
C GLU A 92 10.22 2.48 9.48
N SER A 93 9.43 3.27 10.18
CA SER A 93 8.07 3.65 9.78
C SER A 93 8.05 4.47 8.48
N VAL A 94 8.94 5.47 8.36
CA VAL A 94 9.05 6.29 7.14
C VAL A 94 9.49 5.46 5.94
N LEU A 95 10.55 4.66 6.09
CA LEU A 95 11.05 3.80 5.01
C LEU A 95 9.99 2.78 4.58
N SER A 96 9.30 2.16 5.53
CA SER A 96 8.21 1.22 5.25
C SER A 96 7.05 1.88 4.48
N THR A 97 6.74 3.14 4.80
CA THR A 97 5.71 3.92 4.11
C THR A 97 6.12 4.27 2.68
N LEU A 98 7.39 4.63 2.47
CA LEU A 98 7.92 4.91 1.13
C LEU A 98 7.89 3.67 0.23
N LEU A 99 8.32 2.51 0.76
CA LEU A 99 8.22 1.25 0.04
C LEU A 99 6.77 0.86 -0.25
N ALA A 100 5.86 1.05 0.71
CA ALA A 100 4.43 0.84 0.49
C ALA A 100 3.90 1.68 -0.67
N ALA A 101 4.23 2.98 -0.69
CA ALA A 101 3.81 3.89 -1.74
C ALA A 101 4.37 3.47 -3.10
N LEU A 102 5.64 3.08 -3.16
CA LEU A 102 6.26 2.58 -4.38
C LEU A 102 5.60 1.29 -4.87
N ALA A 103 5.33 0.34 -3.98
CA ALA A 103 4.63 -0.89 -4.31
C ALA A 103 3.23 -0.62 -4.88
N VAL A 104 2.44 0.28 -4.25
CA VAL A 104 1.14 0.73 -4.75
C VAL A 104 1.25 1.34 -6.15
N VAL A 105 2.24 2.19 -6.40
CA VAL A 105 2.44 2.84 -7.71
C VAL A 105 2.76 1.80 -8.78
N ILE A 106 3.69 0.88 -8.50
CA ILE A 106 4.08 -0.18 -9.43
C ILE A 106 2.88 -1.07 -9.76
N THR A 107 2.17 -1.56 -8.75
CA THR A 107 1.02 -2.45 -8.96
C THR A 107 -0.11 -1.76 -9.71
N ALA A 108 -0.43 -0.50 -9.39
CA ALA A 108 -1.44 0.27 -10.10
C ALA A 108 -1.05 0.59 -11.55
N TRP A 109 0.24 0.84 -11.81
CA TRP A 109 0.76 1.04 -13.16
C TRP A 109 0.64 -0.24 -13.99
N LEU A 110 1.02 -1.40 -13.43
CA LEU A 110 0.85 -2.71 -14.07
C LEU A 110 -0.61 -3.01 -14.39
N LEU A 111 -1.53 -2.70 -13.48
CA LEU A 111 -2.98 -2.88 -13.66
C LEU A 111 -3.64 -1.83 -14.57
N GLY A 112 -2.90 -0.78 -14.94
CA GLY A 112 -3.37 0.32 -15.79
C GLY A 112 -4.42 1.21 -15.13
N CYS A 113 -4.39 1.36 -13.81
CA CYS A 113 -5.33 2.19 -13.02
C CYS A 113 -4.62 3.19 -12.10
N LEU A 114 -3.38 3.59 -12.45
CA LEU A 114 -2.55 4.45 -11.62
C LEU A 114 -3.24 5.78 -11.21
N PRO A 115 -3.84 6.56 -12.12
CA PRO A 115 -4.52 7.80 -11.75
C PRO A 115 -5.65 7.58 -10.74
N GLU A 116 -6.50 6.57 -10.97
CA GLU A 116 -7.60 6.21 -10.08
C GLU A 116 -7.11 5.76 -8.71
N THR A 117 -6.05 4.95 -8.67
CA THR A 117 -5.43 4.49 -7.43
C THR A 117 -4.86 5.64 -6.63
N LEU A 118 -4.19 6.60 -7.27
CA LEU A 118 -3.64 7.78 -6.59
C LEU A 118 -4.76 8.66 -6.01
N VAL A 119 -5.87 8.85 -6.73
CA VAL A 119 -7.04 9.59 -6.22
C VAL A 119 -7.69 8.85 -5.04
N ALA A 120 -7.86 7.54 -5.13
CA ALA A 120 -8.39 6.72 -4.04
C ALA A 120 -7.50 6.76 -2.78
N LEU A 121 -6.19 6.58 -2.96
CA LEU A 121 -5.20 6.64 -1.88
C LEU A 121 -5.14 8.03 -1.26
N GLY A 122 -5.16 9.10 -2.07
CA GLY A 122 -5.16 10.47 -1.59
C GLY A 122 -6.41 10.79 -0.75
N ALA A 123 -7.60 10.45 -1.25
CA ALA A 123 -8.85 10.61 -0.52
C ALA A 123 -8.83 9.87 0.83
N TYR A 124 -8.34 8.62 0.82
CA TYR A 124 -8.16 7.83 2.03
C TYR A 124 -7.18 8.50 3.02
N ALA A 125 -5.98 8.86 2.56
CA ALA A 125 -4.90 9.36 3.40
C ALA A 125 -5.25 10.67 4.11
N VAL A 126 -5.91 11.61 3.41
CA VAL A 126 -6.30 12.91 3.96
C VAL A 126 -7.24 12.73 5.16
N VAL A 127 -8.24 11.85 5.07
CA VAL A 127 -9.14 11.56 6.20
C VAL A 127 -8.43 10.77 7.29
N ARG A 128 -7.65 9.76 6.89
CA ARG A 128 -7.00 8.80 7.80
C ARG A 128 -6.02 9.44 8.77
N ASN A 129 -5.30 10.49 8.33
CA ASN A 129 -4.34 11.23 9.15
C ASN A 129 -4.94 11.82 10.43
N PHE A 130 -6.23 12.18 10.39
CA PHE A 130 -6.91 12.77 11.55
C PHE A 130 -7.85 11.79 12.25
N ALA A 131 -8.46 10.87 11.49
CA ALA A 131 -9.50 9.98 12.00
C ALA A 131 -8.96 8.76 12.75
N GLY A 132 -7.72 8.31 12.48
CA GLY A 132 -7.23 7.05 13.04
C GLY A 132 -7.88 5.83 12.36
N GLY A 133 -7.83 4.65 12.99
CA GLY A 133 -8.45 3.42 12.49
C GLY A 133 -7.58 2.17 12.63
N ALA A 134 -8.01 1.09 11.96
CA ALA A 134 -7.32 -0.20 11.95
C ALA A 134 -5.91 -0.11 11.32
N HIS A 135 -4.97 -0.83 11.93
CA HIS A 135 -3.57 -0.94 11.50
C HIS A 135 -3.09 -2.37 11.69
N CYS A 136 -2.24 -2.84 10.77
CA CYS A 136 -1.54 -4.11 10.93
C CYS A 136 -0.51 -4.01 12.06
N SER A 137 -0.21 -5.12 12.72
CA SER A 137 0.77 -5.21 13.81
C SER A 137 2.20 -4.88 13.41
N THR A 138 2.51 -4.90 12.11
CA THR A 138 3.83 -4.56 11.58
C THR A 138 3.71 -3.67 10.35
N PRO A 139 4.61 -2.68 10.15
CA PRO A 139 4.58 -1.79 8.99
C PRO A 139 4.54 -2.52 7.65
N TRP A 140 5.34 -3.58 7.47
CA TRP A 140 5.41 -4.32 6.19
C TRP A 140 4.08 -4.97 5.78
N ARG A 141 3.31 -5.51 6.74
CA ARG A 141 1.99 -6.10 6.46
C ARG A 141 1.01 -5.03 6.00
N CYS A 142 1.12 -3.84 6.58
CA CYS A 142 0.34 -2.69 6.16
C CYS A 142 0.71 -2.29 4.73
N SER A 143 2.01 -2.24 4.42
CA SER A 143 2.54 -1.96 3.07
C SER A 143 2.01 -2.95 2.03
N ALA A 144 2.14 -4.25 2.29
CA ALA A 144 1.64 -5.30 1.40
C ALA A 144 0.12 -5.22 1.20
N SER A 145 -0.66 -5.04 2.28
CA SER A 145 -2.11 -4.90 2.16
C SER A 145 -2.52 -3.65 1.37
N SER A 146 -1.79 -2.54 1.52
CA SER A 146 -2.05 -1.29 0.82
C SER A 146 -1.73 -1.40 -0.67
N ALA A 147 -0.64 -2.09 -1.02
CA ALA A 147 -0.23 -2.41 -2.40
C ALA A 147 -1.23 -3.30 -3.15
N LEU A 148 -2.21 -3.90 -2.45
CA LEU A 148 -3.32 -4.64 -3.04
C LEU A 148 -4.64 -3.85 -3.00
N ILE A 149 -4.98 -3.29 -1.85
CA ILE A 149 -6.28 -2.63 -1.62
C ILE A 149 -6.44 -1.41 -2.54
N PHE A 150 -5.48 -0.48 -2.56
CA PHE A 150 -5.66 0.76 -3.33
C PHE A 150 -5.68 0.54 -4.86
N PRO A 151 -4.81 -0.32 -5.43
CA PRO A 151 -4.95 -0.70 -6.84
C PRO A 151 -6.26 -1.41 -7.15
N ALA A 152 -6.76 -2.27 -6.25
CA ALA A 152 -8.06 -2.90 -6.42
C ALA A 152 -9.22 -1.88 -6.41
N LEU A 153 -9.18 -0.87 -5.54
CA LEU A 153 -10.17 0.23 -5.54
C LEU A 153 -10.09 1.07 -6.82
N GLY A 154 -8.89 1.40 -7.29
CA GLY A 154 -8.72 2.11 -8.56
C GLY A 154 -9.22 1.29 -9.74
N LYS A 155 -8.89 -0.01 -9.77
CA LYS A 155 -9.32 -0.91 -10.84
C LYS A 155 -10.83 -1.15 -10.84
N SER A 156 -11.46 -1.26 -9.67
CA SER A 156 -12.91 -1.41 -9.59
C SER A 156 -13.63 -0.17 -10.12
N ALA A 157 -13.13 1.03 -9.86
CA ALA A 157 -13.66 2.25 -10.49
C ALA A 157 -13.56 2.18 -12.02
N VAL A 158 -12.39 1.83 -12.58
CA VAL A 158 -12.21 1.68 -14.03
C VAL A 158 -13.19 0.67 -14.64
N VAL A 159 -13.43 -0.45 -13.97
CA VAL A 159 -14.30 -1.52 -14.48
C VAL A 159 -15.79 -1.19 -14.32
N LEU A 160 -16.19 -0.56 -13.22
CA LEU A 160 -17.60 -0.33 -12.89
C LEU A 160 -18.17 0.96 -13.52
N SER A 161 -17.35 2.00 -13.69
CA SER A 161 -17.80 3.30 -14.22
C SER A 161 -18.53 3.22 -15.56
N PRO A 162 -18.10 2.41 -16.56
CA PRO A 162 -18.82 2.28 -17.82
C PRO A 162 -20.26 1.74 -17.69
N HIS A 163 -20.56 1.00 -16.61
CA HIS A 163 -21.87 0.42 -16.38
C HIS A 163 -22.84 1.36 -15.66
N MET A 164 -22.39 2.52 -15.19
CA MET A 164 -23.20 3.47 -14.42
C MET A 164 -22.96 4.93 -14.87
N PRO A 165 -23.12 5.24 -16.18
CA PRO A 165 -22.83 6.58 -16.69
C PRO A 165 -23.76 7.63 -16.06
N GLY A 166 -23.20 8.78 -15.68
CA GLY A 166 -23.97 9.90 -15.12
C GLY A 166 -24.36 9.74 -13.65
N SER A 167 -23.90 8.68 -12.97
CA SER A 167 -24.15 8.42 -11.55
C SER A 167 -23.04 8.91 -10.61
N GLU A 168 -21.99 9.53 -11.16
CA GLU A 168 -20.75 9.86 -10.44
C GLU A 168 -21.01 10.84 -9.30
N LEU A 169 -21.83 11.86 -9.55
CA LEU A 169 -22.22 12.83 -8.50
C LEU A 169 -22.99 12.14 -7.38
N TYR A 170 -23.95 11.27 -7.72
CA TYR A 170 -24.71 10.51 -6.73
C TYR A 170 -23.78 9.64 -5.88
N PHE A 171 -22.82 8.97 -6.50
CA PHE A 171 -21.86 8.12 -5.81
C PHE A 171 -20.98 8.91 -4.84
N VAL A 172 -20.48 10.09 -5.23
CA VAL A 172 -19.73 10.98 -4.33
C VAL A 172 -20.57 11.44 -3.15
N LEU A 173 -21.82 11.86 -3.39
CA LEU A 173 -22.69 12.36 -2.33
C LEU A 173 -23.02 11.26 -1.31
N VAL A 174 -23.33 10.05 -1.77
CA VAL A 174 -23.61 8.91 -0.90
C VAL A 174 -22.35 8.48 -0.15
N ALA A 175 -21.22 8.30 -0.84
CA ALA A 175 -19.94 7.94 -0.22
C ALA A 175 -19.50 8.98 0.82
N GLY A 176 -19.60 10.27 0.49
CA GLY A 176 -19.30 11.38 1.38
C GLY A 176 -20.21 11.39 2.61
N ALA A 177 -21.52 11.22 2.43
CA ALA A 177 -22.48 11.18 3.54
C ALA A 177 -22.24 10.00 4.49
N VAL A 178 -22.02 8.80 3.95
CA VAL A 178 -21.70 7.60 4.75
C VAL A 178 -20.40 7.81 5.51
N THR A 179 -19.36 8.30 4.83
CA THR A 179 -18.04 8.57 5.43
C THR A 179 -18.12 9.62 6.52
N LEU A 180 -18.87 10.70 6.29
CA LEU A 180 -19.08 11.76 7.27
C LEU A 180 -19.81 11.23 8.51
N CYS A 181 -20.87 10.45 8.33
CA CYS A 181 -21.64 9.86 9.41
C CYS A 181 -20.77 8.94 10.29
N LEU A 182 -20.00 8.04 9.66
CA LEU A 182 -19.11 7.12 10.37
C LEU A 182 -17.96 7.87 11.06
N THR A 183 -17.35 8.83 10.38
CA THR A 183 -16.26 9.65 10.95
C THR A 183 -16.75 10.47 12.14
N ALA A 184 -17.93 11.10 12.04
CA ALA A 184 -18.49 11.87 13.15
C ALA A 184 -18.81 11.02 14.39
N LYS A 185 -19.11 9.72 14.21
CA LYS A 185 -19.42 8.79 15.30
C LYS A 185 -18.17 8.11 15.88
N LEU A 186 -17.24 7.70 15.03
CA LEU A 186 -16.14 6.80 15.39
C LEU A 186 -14.80 7.51 15.55
N ALA A 187 -14.60 8.68 14.93
CA ALA A 187 -13.33 9.38 14.98
C ALA A 187 -13.18 10.29 16.23
N PRO A 188 -11.95 10.48 16.72
CA PRO A 188 -10.75 9.72 16.37
C PRO A 188 -10.76 8.33 17.03
N VAL A 189 -10.31 7.33 16.28
CA VAL A 189 -10.06 5.98 16.81
C VAL A 189 -8.67 5.94 17.42
N ASP A 190 -8.57 5.52 18.68
CA ASP A 190 -7.32 5.46 19.43
C ASP A 190 -6.36 4.39 18.90
N ASN A 191 -5.05 4.68 18.96
CA ASN A 191 -3.99 3.71 18.70
C ASN A 191 -3.47 3.16 20.04
N PRO A 192 -3.39 1.82 20.24
CA PRO A 192 -2.84 1.23 21.46
C PRO A 192 -1.44 1.72 21.83
N VAL A 193 -0.61 1.99 20.82
CA VAL A 193 0.79 2.45 20.98
C VAL A 193 0.86 3.95 21.31
N ASN A 194 -0.12 4.75 20.87
CA ASN A 194 -0.16 6.19 21.09
C ASN A 194 -1.60 6.65 21.44
N PRO A 195 -2.06 6.38 22.67
CA PRO A 195 -3.43 6.71 23.09
C PRO A 195 -3.62 8.23 23.19
N ILE A 196 -4.79 8.72 22.74
CA ILE A 196 -5.12 10.15 22.80
C ILE A 196 -5.67 10.47 24.19
N ARG A 197 -4.79 10.87 25.11
CA ARG A 197 -5.14 11.17 26.51
C ARG A 197 -5.73 12.57 26.72
N ASP A 198 -5.31 13.53 25.89
CA ASP A 198 -5.76 14.92 26.00
C ASP A 198 -7.14 15.13 25.33
N PRO A 199 -8.18 15.55 26.08
CA PRO A 199 -9.51 15.79 25.54
C PRO A 199 -9.54 16.94 24.49
N GLU A 200 -8.70 17.96 24.63
CA GLU A 200 -8.66 19.06 23.66
C GLU A 200 -8.08 18.60 22.32
N ARG A 201 -6.98 17.85 22.35
CA ARG A 201 -6.41 17.19 21.17
C ARG A 201 -7.43 16.25 20.52
N ARG A 202 -8.19 15.47 21.31
CA ARG A 202 -9.22 14.57 20.78
C ARG A 202 -10.31 15.34 20.01
N LEU A 203 -10.79 16.44 20.57
CA LEU A 203 -11.78 17.29 19.92
C LEU A 203 -11.23 17.94 18.65
N ARG A 204 -9.97 18.39 18.67
CA ARG A 204 -9.29 18.96 17.49
C ARG A 204 -9.17 17.94 16.35
N LEU A 205 -8.75 16.71 16.65
CA LEU A 205 -8.66 15.63 15.65
C LEU A 205 -10.04 15.24 15.09
N LYS A 206 -11.08 15.25 15.93
CA LYS A 206 -12.47 15.07 15.46
C LYS A 206 -12.89 16.16 14.47
N ARG A 207 -12.59 17.42 14.77
CA ARG A 207 -12.90 18.54 13.86
C ARG A 207 -12.12 18.43 12.55
N TYR A 208 -10.83 18.09 12.61
CA TYR A 208 -10.01 17.94 11.41
C TYR A 208 -10.40 16.73 10.56
N SER A 209 -10.81 15.62 11.16
CA SER A 209 -11.32 14.47 10.40
C SER A 209 -12.62 14.80 9.67
N ILE A 210 -13.55 15.53 10.31
CA ILE A 210 -14.77 16.02 9.66
C ILE A 210 -14.42 16.99 8.51
N LEU A 211 -13.54 17.96 8.77
CA LEU A 211 -13.12 18.93 7.74
C LEU A 211 -12.43 18.24 6.57
N ALA A 212 -11.62 17.21 6.84
CA ALA A 212 -10.95 16.40 5.83
C ALA A 212 -11.98 15.73 4.90
N VAL A 213 -13.01 15.05 5.46
CA VAL A 213 -14.07 14.42 4.65
C VAL A 213 -14.79 15.43 3.78
N LEU A 214 -15.15 16.59 4.34
CA LEU A 214 -15.81 17.66 3.59
C LEU A 214 -14.90 18.20 2.47
N SER A 215 -13.63 18.48 2.78
CA SER A 215 -12.66 18.99 1.81
C SER A 215 -12.43 18.04 0.64
N VAL A 216 -12.27 16.74 0.92
CA VAL A 216 -12.11 15.71 -0.11
C VAL A 216 -13.38 15.61 -0.95
N SER A 217 -14.57 15.63 -0.32
CA SER A 217 -15.84 15.58 -1.06
C SER A 217 -15.99 16.78 -2.01
N VAL A 218 -15.63 17.98 -1.57
CA VAL A 218 -15.64 19.18 -2.42
C VAL A 218 -14.65 19.06 -3.57
N VAL A 219 -13.43 18.58 -3.31
CA VAL A 219 -12.42 18.34 -4.36
C VAL A 219 -12.92 17.34 -5.38
N LEU A 220 -13.54 16.23 -4.98
CA LEU A 220 -14.08 15.23 -5.90
C LEU A 220 -15.21 15.79 -6.77
N VAL A 221 -16.10 16.61 -6.20
CA VAL A 221 -17.13 17.32 -6.98
C VAL A 221 -16.49 18.30 -7.97
N GLY A 222 -15.45 19.03 -7.55
CA GLY A 222 -14.69 19.92 -8.44
C GLY A 222 -14.01 19.17 -9.59
N LEU A 223 -13.40 18.02 -9.32
CA LEU A 223 -12.79 17.16 -10.33
C LEU A 223 -13.83 16.67 -11.35
N LEU A 224 -15.05 16.35 -10.91
CA LEU A 224 -16.15 15.97 -11.80
C LEU A 224 -16.50 17.11 -12.77
N GLN A 225 -16.51 18.36 -12.31
CA GLN A 225 -16.84 19.52 -13.15
C GLN A 225 -15.73 19.90 -14.13
N VAL A 226 -14.46 19.76 -13.73
CA VAL A 226 -13.31 20.19 -14.54
C VAL A 226 -12.90 19.13 -15.57
N PHE A 227 -12.80 17.88 -15.15
CA PHE A 227 -12.23 16.81 -15.99
C PHE A 227 -13.30 15.90 -16.60
N SER A 228 -14.54 15.94 -16.09
CA SER A 228 -15.64 15.04 -16.48
C SER A 228 -15.21 13.57 -16.60
N SER A 229 -14.25 13.16 -15.78
CA SER A 229 -13.68 11.81 -15.84
C SER A 229 -14.61 10.84 -15.14
N PRO A 230 -15.12 9.81 -15.85
CA PRO A 230 -16.06 8.86 -15.28
C PRO A 230 -15.39 7.91 -14.26
N THR A 231 -14.06 7.82 -14.22
CA THR A 231 -13.33 6.83 -13.39
C THR A 231 -12.70 7.44 -12.14
N LEU A 232 -12.13 8.64 -12.24
CA LEU A 232 -11.40 9.28 -11.13
C LEU A 232 -12.31 9.58 -9.93
N VAL A 233 -13.51 10.05 -10.21
CA VAL A 233 -14.46 10.49 -9.17
C VAL A 233 -15.00 9.30 -8.37
N PRO A 234 -15.46 8.19 -8.99
CA PRO A 234 -15.76 6.96 -8.27
C PRO A 234 -14.57 6.37 -7.51
N ALA A 235 -13.34 6.44 -8.04
CA ALA A 235 -12.16 5.96 -7.33
C ALA A 235 -11.93 6.73 -6.02
N GLY A 236 -12.05 8.07 -6.06
CA GLY A 236 -11.96 8.91 -4.86
C GLY A 236 -13.08 8.63 -3.85
N ALA A 237 -14.30 8.40 -4.33
CA ALA A 237 -15.43 8.03 -3.49
C ALA A 237 -15.22 6.66 -2.81
N LEU A 238 -14.65 5.68 -3.51
CA LEU A 238 -14.22 4.41 -2.92
C LEU A 238 -13.12 4.60 -1.86
N GLY A 239 -12.19 5.54 -2.10
CA GLY A 239 -11.19 5.95 -1.10
C GLY A 239 -11.83 6.52 0.18
N LEU A 240 -12.85 7.36 0.05
CA LEU A 240 -13.64 7.87 1.17
C LEU A 240 -14.32 6.72 1.94
N VAL A 241 -15.02 5.83 1.24
CA VAL A 241 -15.67 4.67 1.87
C VAL A 241 -14.67 3.78 2.59
N CYS A 242 -13.50 3.54 1.98
CA CYS A 242 -12.41 2.80 2.62
C CYS A 242 -11.92 3.49 3.90
N SER A 243 -11.79 4.82 3.89
CA SER A 243 -11.40 5.61 5.06
C SER A 243 -12.42 5.53 6.20
N ALA A 244 -13.71 5.41 5.85
CA ALA A 244 -14.77 5.20 6.83
C ALA A 244 -14.75 3.77 7.39
N PHE A 245 -14.57 2.79 6.50
CA PHE A 245 -14.56 1.37 6.84
C PHE A 245 -13.48 1.05 7.88
N VAL A 246 -12.26 1.60 7.72
CA VAL A 246 -11.15 1.35 8.65
C VAL A 246 -11.39 1.85 10.07
N LEU A 247 -12.41 2.69 10.32
CA LEU A 247 -12.80 3.12 11.67
C LEU A 247 -13.70 2.10 12.38
N THR A 248 -14.24 1.13 11.65
CA THR A 248 -15.25 0.20 12.15
C THR A 248 -14.63 -1.06 12.76
N ARG A 249 -15.32 -1.69 13.72
CA ARG A 249 -14.90 -2.97 14.30
C ARG A 249 -14.64 -4.08 13.25
N PRO A 250 -15.48 -4.26 12.21
CA PRO A 250 -15.19 -5.21 11.14
C PRO A 250 -13.83 -5.02 10.47
N ALA A 251 -13.40 -3.78 10.26
CA ALA A 251 -12.08 -3.53 9.66
C ALA A 251 -10.93 -3.91 10.61
N HIS A 252 -11.07 -3.70 11.91
CA HIS A 252 -10.10 -4.18 12.89
C HIS A 252 -10.00 -5.71 12.86
N LEU A 253 -11.14 -6.42 12.84
CA LEU A 253 -11.17 -7.88 12.74
C LEU A 253 -10.56 -8.41 11.44
N LEU A 254 -10.84 -7.74 10.31
CA LEU A 254 -10.24 -8.05 9.03
C LEU A 254 -8.73 -7.87 9.06
N THR A 255 -8.26 -6.77 9.65
CA THR A 255 -6.82 -6.47 9.77
C THR A 255 -6.13 -7.52 10.64
N ASP A 256 -6.74 -7.92 11.76
CA ASP A 256 -6.22 -9.00 12.61
C ASP A 256 -6.20 -10.35 11.89
N ALA A 257 -7.21 -10.65 11.06
CA ALA A 257 -7.26 -11.86 10.26
C ALA A 257 -6.16 -11.88 9.19
N LEU A 258 -5.99 -10.78 8.45
CA LEU A 258 -4.91 -10.60 7.48
C LEU A 258 -3.54 -10.78 8.14
N ASP A 259 -3.37 -10.20 9.32
CA ASP A 259 -2.16 -10.36 10.12
C ASP A 259 -1.88 -11.80 10.54
N ARG A 260 -2.92 -12.59 10.84
CA ARG A 260 -2.76 -14.03 11.17
C ARG A 260 -2.36 -14.83 9.93
N VAL A 261 -2.98 -14.56 8.79
CA VAL A 261 -2.68 -15.24 7.52
C VAL A 261 -1.24 -14.96 7.10
N MET A 262 -0.81 -13.69 7.13
CA MET A 262 0.55 -13.30 6.78
C MET A 262 1.59 -13.87 7.75
N ARG A 263 1.28 -14.00 9.05
CA ARG A 263 2.12 -14.70 10.03
C ARG A 263 2.26 -16.18 9.73
N TYR A 264 1.14 -16.85 9.46
CA TYR A 264 1.14 -18.28 9.19
C TYR A 264 1.91 -18.63 7.91
N GLY A 265 1.73 -17.85 6.84
CA GLY A 265 2.51 -18.01 5.61
C GLY A 265 4.02 -17.90 5.85
N ALA A 266 4.46 -16.90 6.62
CA ALA A 266 5.87 -16.75 6.99
C ALA A 266 6.40 -17.93 7.82
N ALA A 267 5.59 -18.45 8.76
CA ALA A 267 5.98 -19.60 9.60
C ALA A 267 6.10 -20.90 8.80
N VAL A 268 5.17 -21.16 7.86
CA VAL A 268 5.22 -22.35 6.99
C VAL A 268 6.45 -22.28 6.08
N LEU A 269 6.70 -21.14 5.44
CA LEU A 269 7.86 -20.96 4.56
C LEU A 269 9.19 -21.05 5.32
N GLY A 270 9.26 -20.49 6.54
CA GLY A 270 10.45 -20.60 7.40
C GLY A 270 10.68 -21.99 7.98
N GLY A 271 9.62 -22.74 8.29
CA GLY A 271 9.71 -24.14 8.72
C GLY A 271 10.23 -25.07 7.62
N VAL A 272 9.76 -24.87 6.38
CA VAL A 272 10.23 -25.60 5.20
C VAL A 272 11.72 -25.32 4.91
N ALA A 273 12.22 -24.12 5.21
CA ALA A 273 13.64 -23.80 5.08
C ALA A 273 14.52 -24.46 6.16
N LYS A 274 13.96 -24.70 7.37
CA LYS A 274 14.69 -25.28 8.51
C LYS A 274 14.76 -26.81 8.50
N GLU A 275 13.78 -27.49 7.89
CA GLU A 275 13.78 -28.96 7.73
C GLU A 275 14.67 -29.46 6.57
N ARG A 276 15.26 -28.54 5.79
CA ARG A 276 16.05 -28.85 4.57
C ARG A 276 17.52 -28.40 4.64
N GLY A 277 17.99 -27.94 5.79
CA GLY A 277 19.41 -27.65 6.07
C GLY A 277 19.97 -28.64 7.08
#